data_AF-A0A927HD42-F1
#
_entry.id   AF-A0A927HD42-F1
#
_cell.length_a   1.000
_cell.length_b   1.000
_cell.length_c   1.000
_cell.angle_alpha   90.00
_cell.angle_beta   90.00
_cell.angle_gamma   90.00
#
_symmetry.space_group_name_H-M   'P 1'
#
loop_
_entity.id
_entity.type
_entity.pdbx_description
1 polymer ?
#
loop_
_entity_poly.entity_id
_entity_poly.type
_entity_poly.pdbx_seq_one_letter_code
_entity_poly.pdbx_strand_id
1 'polypeptide(L)'
;MRLLGPLIAMLCMFSTPALAQDESIFADYDAYDAFVNERIMAREFVPLLLRLGGRNEYTDEEIEENQAQMRQIWPVDFKRVTVFREVDLGGGVRQEGRLFWGDAGYLFYYALLHQREDALVVLNFHVNTNSKPVMERF
;
A
#
# COMPACT_ATOMS: atom_id res chain seq x y z
N MET A 1 -60.89 -27.57 16.00
CA MET A 1 -59.92 -28.64 15.73
C MET A 1 -59.02 -28.17 14.59
N ARG A 2 -57.75 -27.89 14.92
CA ARG A 2 -56.53 -27.77 14.08
C ARG A 2 -56.50 -26.89 12.82
N LEU A 3 -55.70 -25.83 12.97
CA LEU A 3 -55.07 -24.96 11.97
C LEU A 3 -54.26 -25.72 10.92
N LEU A 4 -54.30 -25.25 9.66
CA LEU A 4 -53.25 -25.48 8.67
C LEU A 4 -52.99 -24.16 7.92
N GLY A 5 -51.84 -23.54 8.16
CA GLY A 5 -51.33 -22.42 7.38
C GLY A 5 -49.89 -22.73 6.98
N PRO A 6 -49.51 -22.64 5.69
CA PRO A 6 -48.13 -22.91 5.28
C PRO A 6 -47.24 -21.71 5.65
N LEU A 7 -46.23 -21.97 6.47
CA LEU A 7 -45.17 -21.04 6.82
C LEU A 7 -44.17 -20.99 5.65
N ILE A 8 -44.26 -19.96 4.82
CA ILE A 8 -43.21 -19.64 3.84
C ILE A 8 -42.05 -19.02 4.63
N ALA A 9 -41.02 -19.82 4.87
CA ALA A 9 -39.76 -19.34 5.44
C ALA A 9 -38.99 -18.58 4.35
N MET A 10 -39.09 -17.25 4.40
CA MET A 10 -38.31 -16.32 3.58
C MET A 10 -36.86 -16.36 4.08
N LEU A 11 -36.05 -17.21 3.45
CA LEU A 11 -34.61 -17.31 3.68
C LEU A 11 -33.95 -16.08 3.05
N CYS A 12 -33.84 -14.99 3.83
CA CYS A 12 -33.01 -13.84 3.46
C CYS A 12 -31.57 -14.33 3.35
N MET A 13 -31.12 -14.59 2.12
CA MET A 13 -29.71 -14.72 1.79
C MET A 13 -29.06 -13.36 2.11
N PHE A 14 -28.46 -13.27 3.30
CA PHE A 14 -27.51 -12.21 3.61
C PHE A 14 -26.29 -12.44 2.72
N SER A 15 -26.30 -11.83 1.55
CA SER A 15 -25.09 -11.59 0.77
C SER A 15 -24.21 -10.66 1.61
N THR A 16 -23.33 -11.22 2.43
CA THR A 16 -22.21 -10.44 2.99
C THR A 16 -21.43 -9.89 1.80
N PRO A 17 -21.36 -8.57 1.60
CA PRO A 17 -20.46 -8.04 0.59
C PRO A 17 -19.06 -8.53 0.96
N ALA A 18 -18.43 -9.24 0.03
CA ALA A 18 -17.02 -9.52 0.13
C ALA A 18 -16.32 -8.16 0.25
N LEU A 19 -15.80 -7.87 1.45
CA LEU A 19 -14.85 -6.78 1.64
C LEU A 19 -13.63 -7.15 0.79
N ALA A 20 -13.61 -6.69 -0.45
CA ALA A 20 -12.35 -6.26 -1.04
C ALA A 20 -11.84 -5.21 -0.05
N GLN A 21 -10.99 -5.67 0.87
CA GLN A 21 -10.49 -4.87 1.98
C GLN A 21 -9.95 -3.56 1.42
N ASP A 22 -10.05 -2.49 2.19
CA ASP A 22 -9.63 -1.12 1.90
C ASP A 22 -8.10 -1.00 1.61
N GLU A 23 -7.61 -1.78 0.64
CA GLU A 23 -6.26 -1.76 0.11
C GLU A 23 -5.99 -0.33 -0.35
N SER A 24 -4.82 0.18 0.00
CA SER A 24 -4.38 1.54 -0.27
C SER A 24 -5.17 2.70 0.37
N ILE A 25 -6.18 2.46 1.21
CA ILE A 25 -6.91 3.54 1.90
C ILE A 25 -6.46 3.65 3.36
N PHE A 26 -6.07 4.84 3.80
CA PHE A 26 -5.61 5.17 5.15
C PHE A 26 -6.53 6.23 5.76
N ALA A 27 -6.60 6.28 7.09
CA ALA A 27 -7.41 7.30 7.79
C ALA A 27 -6.93 8.72 7.46
N ASP A 28 -5.62 8.92 7.44
CA ASP A 28 -4.97 10.19 7.17
C ASP A 28 -3.54 9.96 6.67
N TYR A 29 -2.81 11.07 6.49
CA TYR A 29 -1.41 11.04 6.09
C TYR A 29 -0.50 10.42 7.15
N ASP A 30 -0.74 10.67 8.43
CA ASP A 30 0.14 10.19 9.50
C ASP A 30 0.08 8.66 9.58
N ALA A 31 -1.11 8.07 9.42
CA ALA A 31 -1.30 6.62 9.35
C ALA A 31 -0.59 6.00 8.14
N TYR A 32 -0.67 6.65 6.97
CA TYR A 32 0.06 6.24 5.77
C TYR A 32 1.57 6.37 5.94
N ASP A 33 2.04 7.50 6.46
CA ASP A 33 3.45 7.79 6.66
C ASP A 33 4.10 6.78 7.60
N ALA A 34 3.46 6.54 8.76
CA ALA A 34 3.91 5.56 9.72
C ALA A 34 3.98 4.16 9.09
N PHE A 35 2.94 3.75 8.37
CA PHE A 35 2.90 2.43 7.71
C PHE A 35 4.04 2.26 6.69
N VAL A 36 4.20 3.20 5.76
CA VAL A 36 5.23 3.10 4.72
C VAL A 36 6.62 3.12 5.35
N ASN A 37 6.84 4.03 6.30
CA ASN A 37 8.14 4.17 6.94
C ASN A 37 8.50 2.92 7.75
N GLU A 38 7.59 2.39 8.57
CA GLU A 38 7.81 1.18 9.36
C GLU A 38 8.18 -0.02 8.48
N ARG A 39 7.38 -0.30 7.45
CA ARG A 39 7.58 -1.47 6.59
C ARG A 39 8.85 -1.37 5.75
N ILE A 40 9.12 -0.21 5.15
CA ILE A 40 10.32 -0.06 4.33
C ILE A 40 11.57 -0.10 5.21
N MET A 41 11.58 0.61 6.35
CA MET A 41 12.74 0.64 7.25
C MET A 41 13.11 -0.77 7.75
N ALA A 42 12.10 -1.59 8.06
CA ALA A 42 12.25 -2.99 8.49
C ALA A 42 12.41 -4.00 7.31
N ARG A 43 12.47 -3.53 6.07
CA ARG A 43 12.58 -4.37 4.85
C ARG A 43 11.46 -5.41 4.72
N GLU A 44 10.26 -5.02 5.13
CA GLU A 44 9.04 -5.79 5.04
C GLU A 44 8.27 -5.42 3.78
N PHE A 45 8.84 -5.73 2.61
CA PHE A 45 8.27 -5.35 1.32
C PHE A 45 6.98 -6.10 0.98
N VAL A 46 6.81 -7.35 1.42
CA VAL A 46 5.57 -8.11 1.18
C VAL A 46 4.35 -7.45 1.82
N PRO A 47 4.31 -7.17 3.14
CA PRO A 47 3.15 -6.48 3.71
C PRO A 47 2.98 -5.07 3.15
N LEU A 48 4.05 -4.39 2.73
CA LEU A 48 3.96 -3.12 2.00
C LEU A 48 3.21 -3.30 0.67
N LEU A 49 3.64 -4.22 -0.19
CA LEU A 49 3.04 -4.50 -1.50
C LEU A 49 1.56 -4.88 -1.34
N LEU A 50 1.27 -5.82 -0.44
CA LEU A 50 -0.10 -6.30 -0.20
C LEU A 50 -1.02 -5.18 0.30
N ARG A 51 -0.53 -4.28 1.17
CA ARG A 51 -1.34 -3.19 1.72
C ARG A 51 -1.61 -2.07 0.73
N LEU A 52 -0.69 -1.84 -0.20
CA LEU A 52 -0.73 -0.77 -1.20
C LEU A 52 -1.31 -1.22 -2.56
N GLY A 53 -2.03 -2.35 -2.59
CA GLY A 53 -2.76 -2.80 -3.78
C GLY A 53 -1.92 -3.60 -4.78
N GLY A 54 -0.73 -4.06 -4.39
CA GLY A 54 0.17 -4.86 -5.23
C GLY A 54 -0.37 -6.25 -5.60
N ARG A 55 -1.45 -6.73 -4.97
CA ARG A 55 -2.10 -8.01 -5.33
C ARG A 55 -2.68 -8.00 -6.75
N ASN A 56 -2.96 -6.83 -7.29
CA ASN A 56 -3.41 -6.67 -8.67
C ASN A 56 -2.24 -6.65 -9.66
N GLU A 57 -1.02 -6.41 -9.18
CA GLU A 57 0.18 -6.21 -10.01
C GLU A 57 1.14 -7.42 -9.99
N TYR A 58 1.12 -8.24 -8.94
CA TYR A 58 2.05 -9.35 -8.73
C TYR A 58 1.35 -10.61 -8.21
N THR A 59 1.80 -11.78 -8.65
CA THR A 59 1.40 -13.07 -8.05
C THR A 59 2.08 -13.26 -6.69
N ASP A 60 1.54 -14.17 -5.85
CA ASP A 60 2.13 -14.48 -4.54
C ASP A 60 3.59 -14.97 -4.68
N GLU A 61 3.89 -15.74 -5.73
CA GLU A 61 5.25 -16.22 -6.04
C GLU A 61 6.19 -15.06 -6.43
N GLU A 62 5.73 -14.12 -7.25
CA GLU A 62 6.51 -12.93 -7.62
C GLU A 62 6.79 -12.03 -6.40
N ILE A 63 5.84 -11.95 -5.47
CA ILE A 63 5.99 -11.19 -4.22
C ILE A 63 7.08 -11.81 -3.32
N GLU A 64 7.09 -13.13 -3.17
CA GLU A 64 8.09 -13.85 -2.37
C GLU A 64 9.50 -13.77 -2.98
N GLU A 65 9.62 -13.99 -4.30
CA GLU A 65 10.90 -13.90 -5.02
C GLU A 65 11.51 -12.50 -4.92
N ASN A 66 10.70 -11.46 -5.16
CA ASN A 66 11.14 -10.07 -5.04
C ASN A 66 11.58 -9.73 -3.61
N GLN A 67 10.89 -10.26 -2.58
CA GLN A 67 11.30 -10.04 -1.19
C GLN A 67 12.65 -10.70 -0.89
N ALA A 68 12.86 -11.95 -1.33
CA ALA A 68 14.11 -12.65 -1.13
C ALA A 68 15.28 -11.88 -1.79
N GLN A 69 15.07 -11.39 -3.02
CA GLN A 69 16.05 -10.58 -3.73
C GLN A 69 16.33 -9.26 -2.99
N MET A 70 15.30 -8.54 -2.54
CA MET A 70 15.48 -7.27 -1.81
C MET A 70 16.23 -7.50 -0.48
N ARG A 71 15.95 -8.59 0.25
CA ARG A 71 16.67 -8.92 1.49
C ARG A 71 18.13 -9.34 1.26
N GLN A 72 18.43 -9.95 0.12
CA GLN A 72 19.83 -10.20 -0.27
C GLN A 72 20.56 -8.90 -0.61
N ILE A 73 19.89 -7.96 -1.29
CA ILE A 73 20.48 -6.65 -1.64
C ILE A 73 20.70 -5.79 -0.39
N TRP A 74 19.76 -5.78 0.56
CA TRP A 74 19.88 -5.08 1.84
C TRP A 74 19.89 -6.04 3.02
N PRO A 75 21.08 -6.45 3.52
CA PRO A 75 21.19 -7.38 4.63
C PRO A 75 20.91 -6.75 6.00
N VAL A 76 20.80 -5.41 6.09
CA VAL A 76 20.48 -4.66 7.32
C VAL A 76 19.36 -3.65 7.10
N ASP A 77 18.65 -3.31 8.17
CA ASP A 77 17.55 -2.32 8.15
C ASP A 77 18.05 -0.94 7.73
N PHE A 78 17.15 -0.17 7.13
CA PHE A 78 17.44 1.23 6.87
C PHE A 78 17.44 2.01 8.17
N LYS A 79 18.21 3.10 8.20
CA LYS A 79 18.43 3.88 9.43
C LYS A 79 17.81 5.26 9.36
N ARG A 80 17.49 5.74 8.15
CA ARG A 80 17.03 7.10 7.90
C ARG A 80 16.06 7.13 6.73
N VAL A 81 15.16 8.09 6.78
CA VAL A 81 14.18 8.41 5.74
C VAL A 81 14.06 9.93 5.60
N THR A 82 13.77 10.39 4.39
CA THR A 82 13.28 11.75 4.13
C THR A 82 12.28 11.73 3.00
N VAL A 83 11.26 12.57 3.08
CA VAL A 83 10.53 13.02 1.89
C VAL A 83 11.46 14.01 1.18
N PHE A 84 11.83 13.75 -0.07
CA PHE A 84 12.78 14.60 -0.83
C PHE A 84 12.07 15.48 -1.87
N ARG A 85 10.85 15.13 -2.25
CA ARG A 85 10.05 15.89 -3.22
C ARG A 85 8.56 15.64 -3.00
N GLU A 86 7.79 16.71 -3.02
CA GLU A 86 6.33 16.66 -3.11
C GLU A 86 5.87 17.59 -4.23
N VAL A 87 4.84 17.18 -4.97
CA VAL A 87 4.21 17.98 -6.02
C VAL A 87 2.70 17.92 -5.83
N ASP A 88 2.07 19.06 -5.55
CA ASP A 88 0.62 19.20 -5.54
C ASP A 88 0.10 19.28 -6.99
N LEU A 89 -0.82 18.38 -7.32
CA LEU A 89 -1.47 18.29 -8.64
C LEU A 89 -2.87 18.91 -8.63
N GLY A 90 -3.33 19.43 -7.49
CA GLY A 90 -4.66 19.99 -7.29
C GLY A 90 -5.71 18.93 -7.01
N GLY A 91 -6.88 19.36 -6.52
CA GLY A 91 -8.01 18.47 -6.23
C GLY A 91 -7.72 17.42 -5.16
N GLY A 92 -6.78 17.71 -4.24
CA GLY A 92 -6.34 16.75 -3.20
C GLY A 92 -5.36 15.69 -3.70
N VAL A 93 -4.93 15.74 -4.96
CA VAL A 93 -3.97 14.79 -5.53
C VAL A 93 -2.55 15.33 -5.38
N ARG A 94 -1.62 14.50 -4.91
CA ARG A 94 -0.19 14.85 -4.83
C ARG A 94 0.73 13.68 -5.20
N GLN A 95 1.91 14.02 -5.69
CA GLN A 95 3.02 13.08 -5.83
C GLN A 95 3.99 13.27 -4.68
N GLU A 96 4.51 12.17 -4.15
CA GLU A 96 5.46 12.16 -3.04
C GLU A 96 6.64 11.24 -3.36
N GLY A 97 7.86 11.73 -3.13
CA GLY A 97 9.10 10.98 -3.25
C GLY A 97 9.77 10.85 -1.90
N ARG A 98 10.09 9.61 -1.49
CA ARG A 98 10.85 9.31 -0.27
C ARG A 98 12.18 8.64 -0.60
N LEU A 99 13.19 8.95 0.21
CA LEU A 99 14.51 8.32 0.16
C LEU A 99 14.78 7.66 1.50
N PHE A 100 15.06 6.37 1.48
CA PHE A 100 15.48 5.58 2.63
C PHE A 100 16.95 5.22 2.48
N TRP A 101 17.73 5.26 3.56
CA TRP A 101 19.13 4.87 3.49
C TRP A 101 19.70 4.33 4.81
N GLY A 102 20.74 3.53 4.64
CA GLY A 102 21.55 2.95 5.70
C GLY A 102 22.96 2.72 5.20
N ASP A 103 23.68 1.79 5.83
CA ASP A 103 25.06 1.49 5.43
C ASP A 103 25.12 0.71 4.11
N ALA A 104 24.04 -0.01 3.78
CA ALA A 104 23.93 -0.84 2.58
C ALA A 104 23.49 -0.07 1.31
N GLY A 105 23.18 1.23 1.42
CA GLY A 105 22.84 2.08 0.29
C GLY A 105 21.48 2.78 0.42
N TYR A 106 20.88 3.07 -0.74
CA TYR A 106 19.69 3.90 -0.88
C TYR A 106 18.52 3.13 -1.50
N LEU A 107 17.31 3.49 -1.10
CA LEU A 107 16.05 3.04 -1.68
C LEU A 107 15.16 4.24 -1.95
N PHE A 108 14.63 4.33 -3.16
CA PHE A 108 13.73 5.38 -3.59
C PHE A 108 12.31 4.84 -3.60
N TYR A 109 11.39 5.64 -3.09
CA TYR A 109 9.96 5.37 -3.07
C TYR A 109 9.23 6.53 -3.72
N TYR A 110 8.20 6.21 -4.49
CA TYR A 110 7.25 7.15 -5.07
C TYR A 110 5.83 6.75 -4.66
N ALA A 111 4.98 7.73 -4.40
CA ALA A 111 3.54 7.55 -4.33
C ALA A 111 2.77 8.65 -5.07
N LEU A 112 1.67 8.24 -5.69
CA LEU A 112 0.58 9.12 -6.09
C LEU A 112 -0.54 8.98 -5.06
N LEU A 113 -0.87 10.08 -4.39
CA LEU A 113 -1.81 10.12 -3.28
C LEU A 113 -3.03 10.97 -3.64
N HIS A 114 -4.18 10.63 -3.07
CA HIS A 114 -5.40 11.43 -3.14
C HIS A 114 -6.03 11.58 -1.76
N GLN A 115 -6.04 12.82 -1.25
CA GLN A 115 -6.73 13.20 -0.04
C GLN A 115 -8.22 13.41 -0.34
N ARG A 116 -9.06 12.55 0.25
CA ARG A 116 -10.53 12.70 0.30
C ARG A 116 -10.93 13.43 1.59
N GLU A 117 -12.23 13.62 1.80
CA GLU A 117 -12.76 14.28 3.00
C GLU A 117 -12.40 13.53 4.30
N ASP A 118 -12.39 12.19 4.25
CA ASP A 118 -12.28 11.31 5.42
C ASP A 118 -11.15 10.28 5.35
N ALA A 119 -10.36 10.28 4.26
CA ALA A 119 -9.33 9.29 4.03
C ALA A 119 -8.22 9.77 3.08
N LEU A 120 -7.05 9.14 3.17
CA LEU A 120 -5.98 9.23 2.19
C LEU A 120 -5.93 7.95 1.36
N VAL A 121 -5.92 8.07 0.03
CA VAL A 121 -5.82 6.91 -0.87
C VAL A 121 -4.50 6.93 -1.62
N VAL A 122 -3.79 5.80 -1.61
CA VAL A 122 -2.61 5.56 -2.45
C VAL A 122 -3.09 5.05 -3.80
N LEU A 123 -3.03 5.92 -4.81
CA LEU A 123 -3.47 5.61 -6.17
C LEU A 123 -2.44 4.76 -6.92
N ASN A 124 -1.16 4.98 -6.65
CA ASN A 124 -0.05 4.24 -7.25
C ASN A 124 1.19 4.41 -6.37
N PHE A 125 2.09 3.43 -6.35
CA PHE A 125 3.37 3.55 -5.68
C PHE A 125 4.46 2.79 -6.44
N HIS A 126 5.71 3.14 -6.20
CA HIS A 126 6.86 2.45 -6.77
C HIS A 126 8.04 2.46 -5.81
N VAL A 127 8.84 1.39 -5.84
CA VAL A 127 10.07 1.23 -5.06
C VAL A 127 11.21 0.87 -6.01
N ASN A 128 12.39 1.49 -5.84
CA ASN A 128 13.55 1.18 -6.66
C ASN A 128 14.89 1.47 -5.97
N THR A 129 15.92 0.69 -6.27
CA THR A 129 17.32 0.96 -5.87
C THR A 129 17.93 2.12 -6.67
N ASN A 130 17.46 2.33 -7.89
CA ASN A 130 17.90 3.37 -8.80
C ASN A 130 16.95 4.58 -8.70
N SER A 131 17.51 5.78 -8.64
CA SER A 131 16.72 7.01 -8.60
C SER A 131 15.96 7.28 -9.90
N LYS A 132 16.51 6.89 -11.06
CA LYS A 132 16.00 7.28 -12.37
C LYS A 132 14.52 6.91 -12.57
N PRO A 133 14.05 5.67 -12.34
CA PRO A 133 12.65 5.31 -12.51
C PRO A 133 11.70 6.12 -11.59
N VAL A 134 12.16 6.51 -10.40
CA VAL A 134 11.39 7.33 -9.47
C VAL A 134 11.35 8.79 -9.91
N MET A 135 12.47 9.33 -10.41
CA MET A 135 12.53 10.72 -10.88
C MET A 135 11.70 10.94 -12.14
N GLU A 136 11.64 9.96 -13.05
CA GLU A 136 10.85 10.03 -14.29
C GLU A 136 9.33 10.02 -14.07
N ARG A 137 8.86 9.85 -12.84
CA ARG A 137 7.43 9.87 -12.49
C ARG A 137 6.90 11.25 -12.11
N PHE A 138 7.78 12.19 -11.80
CA PHE A 138 7.44 13.60 -11.58
C PHE A 138 7.47 14.39 -12.88
#